data_AF-A0A2N3FS25-F1
#
_entry.id   AF-A0A2N3FS25-F1
#
_cell.length_a   1.000
_cell.length_b   1.000
_cell.length_c   1.000
_cell.angle_alpha   90.00
_cell.angle_beta   90.00
_cell.angle_gamma   90.00
#
_symmetry.space_group_name_H-M   'P 1'
#
loop_
_entity.id
_entity.type
_entity.pdbx_description
1 polymer ?
#
loop_
_entity_poly.entity_id
_entity_poly.type
_entity_poly.pdbx_seq_one_letter_code
_entity_poly.pdbx_strand_id
1 'polypeptide(L)'
;MATRRMVLAAPRSFCAGVARAVKIVEKAVETYGTPVYVRRQVVHNTHVMERLAARGAVVVQELSEVPPGATVVFAAHGVSPAVPGRRSRSSASRWGRR
;
A
#
# COMPACT_ATOMS: atom_id res chain seq x y z
N MET A 1 -0.12 5.86 47.19
CA MET A 1 0.17 5.22 45.88
C MET A 1 1.37 5.92 45.25
N ALA A 2 2.38 5.18 44.80
CA ALA A 2 3.52 5.77 44.11
C ALA A 2 3.16 6.11 42.66
N THR A 3 3.46 7.34 42.24
CA THR A 3 3.19 7.83 40.88
C THR A 3 4.14 7.17 39.89
N ARG A 4 3.60 6.48 38.88
CA ARG A 4 4.41 5.91 37.79
C ARG A 4 4.66 6.97 36.73
N ARG A 5 5.92 7.15 36.36
CA ARG A 5 6.32 8.04 35.27
C ARG A 5 6.29 7.28 33.94
N MET A 6 5.45 7.72 33.02
CA MET A 6 5.49 7.27 31.62
C MET A 6 6.29 8.26 30.78
N VAL A 7 7.17 7.73 29.92
CA VAL A 7 7.96 8.52 28.96
C VAL A 7 7.71 7.97 27.57
N LEU A 8 7.40 8.86 26.63
CA LEU A 8 7.16 8.50 25.23
C LEU A 8 8.38 8.88 24.40
N ALA A 9 8.93 7.91 23.68
CA ALA A 9 10.04 8.13 22.76
C ALA A 9 9.66 9.05 21.58
N ALA A 10 10.66 9.74 21.02
CA ALA A 10 10.56 10.51 19.78
C ALA A 10 11.87 10.39 18.97
N PRO A 11 11.80 10.27 17.62
CA PRO A 11 10.60 10.15 16.80
C PRO A 11 9.95 8.75 16.93
N ARG A 12 8.63 8.70 16.73
CA ARG A 12 7.82 7.46 16.73
C ARG A 12 6.74 7.58 15.67
N SER A 13 6.06 6.48 15.35
CA SER A 13 5.05 6.37 14.28
C SER A 13 5.66 6.24 12.87
N PHE A 14 4.95 6.71 11.84
CA PHE A 14 5.23 6.45 10.44
C PHE A 14 6.53 7.11 9.98
N CYS A 15 7.36 6.32 9.30
CA CYS A 15 8.42 6.88 8.48
C CYS A 15 7.85 7.45 7.17
N ALA A 16 8.62 8.28 6.48
CA ALA A 16 8.22 8.88 5.21
C ALA A 16 7.83 7.82 4.15
N GLY A 17 8.45 6.63 4.18
CA GLY A 17 8.12 5.52 3.28
C GLY A 17 6.71 4.97 3.52
N VAL A 18 6.38 4.70 4.79
CA VAL A 18 5.05 4.22 5.19
C VAL A 18 3.97 5.23 4.84
N ALA A 19 4.18 6.51 5.17
CA ALA A 19 3.23 7.56 4.87
C ALA A 19 2.96 7.69 3.35
N ARG A 20 4.02 7.60 2.52
CA ARG A 20 3.88 7.60 1.07
C ARG A 20 3.12 6.39 0.54
N ALA A 21 3.44 5.20 1.02
CA ALA A 21 2.83 3.96 0.55
C ALA A 21 1.31 3.93 0.79
N VAL A 22 0.87 4.36 1.98
CA VAL A 22 -0.54 4.53 2.32
C VAL A 22 -1.21 5.55 1.39
N LYS A 23 -0.60 6.72 1.21
CA LYS A 23 -1.15 7.79 0.35
C LYS A 23 -1.28 7.38 -1.12
N ILE A 24 -0.41 6.51 -1.63
CA ILE A 24 -0.51 5.98 -2.99
C ILE A 24 -1.77 5.12 -3.15
N VAL A 25 -2.06 4.24 -2.20
CA VAL A 25 -3.27 3.40 -2.26
C VAL A 25 -4.52 4.26 -2.16
N GLU A 26 -4.54 5.23 -1.23
CA GLU A 26 -5.66 6.14 -1.05
C GLU A 26 -5.94 6.97 -2.32
N LYS A 27 -4.90 7.52 -2.94
CA LYS A 27 -5.03 8.24 -4.22
C LYS A 27 -5.45 7.33 -5.38
N ALA A 28 -4.99 6.08 -5.40
CA ALA A 28 -5.37 5.15 -6.45
C ALA A 28 -6.89 4.89 -6.40
N VAL A 29 -7.44 4.70 -5.20
CA VAL A 29 -8.89 4.55 -5.00
C VAL A 29 -9.63 5.81 -5.46
N GLU A 30 -9.14 7.00 -5.12
CA GLU A 30 -9.75 8.28 -5.53
C GLU A 30 -9.69 8.51 -7.04
N THR A 31 -8.59 8.11 -7.69
CA THR A 31 -8.33 8.41 -9.11
C THR A 31 -8.96 7.39 -10.06
N TYR A 32 -8.91 6.11 -9.70
CA TYR A 32 -9.30 4.99 -10.57
C TYR A 32 -10.61 4.32 -10.15
N GLY A 33 -11.19 4.73 -9.00
CA GLY A 33 -12.37 4.09 -8.44
C GLY A 33 -12.07 2.75 -7.78
N THR A 34 -13.11 2.12 -7.26
CA THR A 34 -13.02 0.82 -6.57
C THR A 34 -13.45 -0.33 -7.49
N PRO A 35 -12.86 -1.54 -7.38
CA PRO A 35 -11.80 -1.91 -6.45
C PRO A 35 -10.38 -1.60 -6.98
N VAL A 36 -9.49 -1.22 -6.07
CA VAL A 36 -8.04 -1.15 -6.35
C VAL A 36 -7.35 -2.35 -5.72
N TYR A 37 -6.56 -3.09 -6.49
CA TYR A 37 -5.84 -4.26 -6.01
C TYR A 37 -4.47 -3.86 -5.48
N VAL A 38 -4.07 -4.39 -4.33
CA VAL A 38 -2.76 -4.17 -3.72
C VAL A 38 -2.05 -5.51 -3.62
N ARG A 39 -0.93 -5.65 -4.33
CA ARG A 39 -0.16 -6.89 -4.29
C ARG A 39 0.68 -6.93 -3.01
N ARG A 40 0.37 -7.91 -2.16
CA ARG A 40 0.84 -8.06 -0.77
C ARG A 40 0.45 -6.86 0.08
N GLN A 41 0.71 -6.94 1.39
CA GLN A 41 0.39 -5.82 2.28
C GLN A 41 1.28 -4.60 1.96
N VAL A 42 0.66 -3.42 1.90
CA VAL A 42 1.40 -2.16 1.70
C VAL A 42 2.22 -1.80 2.93
N VAL A 43 1.72 -2.16 4.12
CA VAL A 43 2.41 -2.07 5.42
C VAL A 43 1.92 -3.18 6.35
N HIS A 44 2.74 -3.60 7.31
CA HIS A 44 2.37 -4.60 8.31
C HIS A 44 1.66 -3.94 9.51
N ASN A 45 0.49 -3.36 9.27
CA ASN A 45 -0.34 -2.76 10.31
C ASN A 45 -1.82 -3.03 10.01
N THR A 46 -2.45 -3.84 10.85
CA THR A 46 -3.83 -4.30 10.66
C THR A 46 -4.82 -3.14 10.55
N HIS A 47 -4.73 -2.14 11.43
CA HIS A 47 -5.62 -0.97 11.39
C HIS A 47 -5.51 -0.17 10.09
N VAL A 48 -4.30 -0.04 9.55
CA VAL A 48 -4.10 0.62 8.25
C VAL A 48 -4.70 -0.23 7.13
N MET A 49 -4.48 -1.55 7.15
CA MET A 49 -5.03 -2.45 6.14
C MET A 49 -6.56 -2.48 6.15
N GLU A 50 -7.18 -2.53 7.32
CA GLU A 50 -8.65 -2.46 7.48
C GLU A 50 -9.22 -1.15 6.95
N ARG A 51 -8.58 -0.01 7.27
CA ARG A 51 -9.02 1.30 6.77
C ARG A 51 -8.94 1.38 5.24
N LEU A 52 -7.89 0.83 4.64
CA LEU A 52 -7.75 0.79 3.18
C LEU A 52 -8.79 -0.15 2.54
N ALA A 53 -9.04 -1.30 3.17
CA ALA A 53 -10.06 -2.24 2.72
C ALA A 53 -11.47 -1.63 2.75
N ALA A 54 -11.81 -0.89 3.80
CA ALA A 54 -13.07 -0.15 3.91
C ALA A 54 -13.24 0.92 2.81
N ARG A 55 -12.13 1.40 2.22
CA ARG A 55 -12.14 2.33 1.08
C ARG A 55 -12.17 1.61 -0.29
N GLY A 56 -12.21 0.28 -0.33
CA GLY A 56 -12.24 -0.50 -1.57
C GLY A 56 -10.88 -0.93 -2.11
N ALA A 57 -9.85 -0.96 -1.26
CA ALA A 57 -8.60 -1.64 -1.58
C ALA A 57 -8.73 -3.15 -1.30
N VAL A 58 -8.31 -3.99 -2.26
CA VAL A 58 -8.34 -5.45 -2.15
C VAL A 58 -6.91 -5.98 -2.13
N VAL A 59 -6.52 -6.69 -1.08
CA VAL A 59 -5.18 -7.26 -0.97
C VAL A 59 -5.15 -8.63 -1.65
N VAL A 60 -4.17 -8.84 -2.52
CA VAL A 60 -3.93 -10.12 -3.22
C VAL A 60 -2.49 -10.58 -2.99
N GLN A 61 -2.22 -11.88 -3.04
CA GLN A 61 -0.85 -12.37 -2.92
C GLN A 61 -0.14 -12.32 -4.28
N GLU A 62 -0.83 -12.78 -5.32
CA GLU A 62 -0.31 -12.93 -6.66
C GLU A 62 -1.10 -12.14 -7.70
N LEU A 63 -0.43 -11.84 -8.82
CA LEU A 63 -1.03 -11.08 -9.92
C LEU A 63 -2.10 -11.87 -10.68
N SER A 64 -2.06 -13.21 -10.64
CA SER A 64 -3.07 -14.07 -11.25
C SER A 64 -4.45 -13.96 -10.58
N GLU A 65 -4.51 -13.44 -9.36
CA GLU A 65 -5.76 -13.18 -8.64
C GLU A 65 -6.44 -11.88 -9.09
N VAL A 66 -5.75 -11.05 -9.90
CA VAL A 66 -6.26 -9.76 -10.35
C VAL A 66 -6.98 -9.90 -11.69
N PRO A 67 -8.22 -9.38 -11.82
CA PRO A 67 -8.92 -9.35 -13.10
C PRO A 67 -8.14 -8.57 -14.18
N PRO A 68 -8.15 -9.03 -15.45
CA PRO A 68 -7.55 -8.29 -16.55
C PRO A 68 -8.07 -6.85 -16.65
N GLY A 69 -7.15 -5.89 -16.79
CA GLY A 69 -7.50 -4.47 -16.91
C GLY A 69 -7.73 -3.73 -15.58
N ALA A 70 -7.71 -4.42 -14.44
CA ALA A 70 -7.86 -3.78 -13.14
C ALA A 70 -6.62 -2.97 -12.71
N THR A 71 -6.82 -1.99 -11.83
CA THR A 71 -5.75 -1.18 -11.25
C THR A 71 -5.03 -1.94 -10.14
N VAL A 72 -3.70 -2.03 -10.24
CA VAL A 72 -2.85 -2.68 -9.23
C VAL A 72 -1.81 -1.72 -8.68
N VAL A 73 -1.70 -1.67 -7.35
CA VAL A 73 -0.63 -0.99 -6.61
C VAL A 73 0.37 -2.02 -6.08
N PHE A 74 1.65 -1.80 -6.34
CA PHE A 74 2.73 -2.62 -5.80
C PHE A 74 3.30 -1.99 -4.53
N ALA A 75 3.51 -2.81 -3.50
CA ALA A 75 4.23 -2.38 -2.31
C ALA A 75 5.69 -2.01 -2.63
N ALA A 76 6.22 -1.02 -1.90
CA ALA A 76 7.55 -0.45 -2.11
C ALA A 76 8.71 -1.39 -1.77
N HIS A 77 8.45 -2.53 -1.12
CA HIS A 77 9.44 -3.50 -0.63
C HIS A 77 10.19 -4.28 -1.74
N GLY A 78 10.06 -3.84 -3.00
CA GLY A 78 10.68 -4.50 -4.14
C GLY A 78 9.90 -5.74 -4.58
N VAL A 79 9.64 -5.82 -5.88
CA VAL A 79 9.24 -7.05 -6.55
C VAL A 79 10.45 -7.54 -7.33
N SER A 80 10.73 -8.86 -7.26
CA SER A 80 11.79 -9.46 -8.08
C SER A 80 11.56 -9.12 -9.56
N PRO A 81 12.61 -8.80 -10.35
CA PRO A 81 12.48 -8.55 -11.78
C PRO A 81 11.90 -9.73 -12.56
N ALA A 82 11.98 -10.94 -11.98
CA ALA A 82 11.50 -12.19 -12.58
C ALA A 82 9.97 -12.31 -12.65
N VAL A 83 9.21 -11.32 -12.15
CA VAL A 83 7.76 -11.27 -12.37
C VAL A 83 7.49 -11.04 -13.86
N PRO A 84 6.96 -12.03 -14.61
CA PRO A 84 6.68 -11.88 -16.03
C PRO A 84 5.61 -10.80 -16.20
N GLY A 85 5.82 -9.84 -17.10
CA GLY A 85 4.84 -8.79 -17.36
C GLY A 85 5.15 -7.42 -16.74
N ARG A 86 6.41 -6.96 -16.77
CA ARG A 86 6.77 -5.53 -16.65
C ARG A 86 6.24 -4.65 -17.82
N ARG A 87 5.15 -5.09 -18.44
CA ARG A 87 4.37 -4.40 -19.46
C ARG A 87 2.90 -4.77 -19.30
N SER A 88 2.34 -4.59 -18.11
CA SER A 88 0.90 -4.38 -18.02
C SER A 88 0.61 -3.00 -18.60
N ARG A 89 -0.43 -2.86 -19.43
CA ARG A 89 -1.06 -1.57 -19.75
C ARG A 89 -1.78 -1.02 -18.51
N SER A 90 -1.13 -1.06 -17.37
CA SER A 90 -1.55 -0.35 -16.18
C SER A 90 -0.88 1.01 -16.27
N SER A 91 -1.60 2.09 -15.99
CA SER A 91 -1.01 3.38 -15.70
C SER A 91 -0.19 3.28 -14.40
N ALA A 92 0.92 2.55 -14.44
CA ALA A 92 2.01 2.61 -13.48
C ALA A 92 2.71 3.95 -13.72
N SER A 93 1.96 5.02 -13.48
CA SER A 93 2.48 6.35 -13.28
C SER A 93 3.64 6.23 -12.31
N ARG A 94 4.75 6.82 -12.74
CA ARG A 94 6.10 6.68 -12.21
C ARG A 94 6.21 7.37 -10.85
N TRP A 95 5.41 6.97 -9.85
CA TRP A 95 5.37 7.56 -8.50
C TRP A 95 6.54 7.12 -7.62
N GLY A 96 7.75 7.09 -8.19
CA GLY A 96 8.99 6.73 -7.50
C GLY A 96 10.16 7.68 -7.78
N ARG A 97 9.89 8.84 -8.41
CA ARG A 97 10.88 9.89 -8.66
C ARG A 97 10.24 11.26 -8.39
N ARG A 98 10.15 11.61 -7.12
CA ARG A 98 10.16 12.97 -6.54
C ARG A 98 9.75 12.85 -5.06
#